data_AF-A0A4Y7LCJ5-F1
#
_entry.id   AF-A0A4Y7LCJ5-F1
#
_cell.length_a   1.000
_cell.length_b   1.000
_cell.length_c   1.000
_cell.angle_alpha   90.00
_cell.angle_beta   90.00
_cell.angle_gamma   90.00
#
_symmetry.space_group_name_H-M   'P 1'
#
loop_
_entity.id
_entity.type
_entity.pdbx_description
1 polymer ?
#
loop_
_entity_poly.entity_id
_entity_poly.type
_entity_poly.pdbx_seq_one_letter_code
_entity_poly.pdbx_strand_id
1 'polypeptide(L)'
;MATLEKHLQALLKKFCRTISTVDSHPSDVRPLQVLEDTLSYLLNLLDSSEHPFEVLHDFIFDRTRSIRQDLGMQNIVNDRVIYMYEEMVKFHITSHHKLSRCSSNSDISPLHHLNMEQLSKCLLSIYELYNANRESGPCNVNEAYFRSFYLLLQLGSNSHSTGESLSLWLRRLPTPIIKSKEMSFARRILRLLLSLGRFFRIGNYKQFLSFTAAEASFLQYCLLEPSIYEVRILAVSCINNGGYKLFPYPLQDLSKLLLMQESDVESFCYSCGLEISTDEAGNKFLPTKQTSFSRPKVRFPYYSLLGCERLTQDAQN
;
A
#
# COMPACT_ATOMS: atom_id res chain seq x y z
N MET A 1 -21.89 16.01 -14.25
CA MET A 1 -20.42 16.11 -14.42
C MET A 1 -19.94 17.54 -14.21
N ALA A 2 -20.20 18.51 -15.11
CA ALA A 2 -19.57 19.85 -15.06
C ALA A 2 -20.01 20.80 -13.92
N THR A 3 -21.18 20.60 -13.30
CA THR A 3 -21.77 21.60 -12.38
C THR A 3 -21.34 21.41 -10.92
N LEU A 4 -21.19 20.17 -10.45
CA LEU A 4 -20.69 19.88 -9.09
C LEU A 4 -19.17 20.10 -9.00
N GLU A 5 -18.42 19.71 -10.04
CA GLU A 5 -16.99 20.03 -10.16
C GLU A 5 -16.74 21.53 -10.04
N LYS A 6 -17.52 22.37 -10.74
CA LYS A 6 -17.32 23.83 -10.67
C LYS A 6 -17.63 24.43 -9.30
N HIS A 7 -18.69 23.98 -8.62
CA HIS A 7 -19.07 24.52 -7.30
C HIS A 7 -18.12 24.05 -6.19
N LEU A 8 -17.81 22.76 -6.11
CA LEU A 8 -16.91 22.22 -5.08
C LEU A 8 -15.45 22.61 -5.32
N GLN A 9 -15.00 22.70 -6.59
CA GLN A 9 -13.65 23.18 -6.88
C GLN A 9 -13.45 24.66 -6.53
N ALA A 10 -14.51 25.47 -6.53
CA ALA A 10 -14.47 26.89 -6.16
C ALA A 10 -14.48 27.11 -4.65
N LEU A 11 -15.06 26.20 -3.86
CA LEU A 11 -15.23 26.37 -2.41
C LEU A 11 -14.03 25.91 -1.58
N LEU A 12 -13.25 24.94 -2.07
CA LEU A 12 -12.12 24.38 -1.33
C LEU A 12 -10.78 24.79 -1.94
N LYS A 13 -9.89 25.35 -1.11
CA LYS A 13 -8.55 25.80 -1.48
C LYS A 13 -7.76 24.70 -2.20
N LYS A 14 -7.25 25.00 -3.40
CA LYS A 14 -6.40 24.11 -4.21
C LYS A 14 -4.98 24.05 -3.68
N PHE A 15 -4.24 23.00 -4.02
CA PHE A 15 -2.81 22.93 -3.71
C PHE A 15 -2.04 23.94 -4.57
N CYS A 16 -1.20 24.76 -3.94
CA CYS A 16 -0.35 25.70 -4.67
C CYS A 16 1.04 25.10 -4.89
N ARG A 17 1.46 24.97 -6.15
CA ARG A 17 2.76 24.34 -6.49
C ARG A 17 3.96 25.17 -6.05
N THR A 18 3.81 26.49 -6.07
CA THR A 18 4.85 27.46 -5.74
C THR A 18 4.31 28.41 -4.70
N ILE A 19 4.76 28.26 -3.45
CA ILE A 19 4.48 29.23 -2.40
C ILE A 19 5.75 30.04 -2.18
N SER A 20 5.63 31.34 -2.35
CA SER A 20 6.60 32.32 -1.88
C SER A 20 6.22 32.69 -0.44
N THR A 21 7.11 32.42 0.52
CA THR A 21 6.91 32.84 1.92
C THR A 21 6.95 34.36 2.08
N VAL A 22 7.46 35.08 1.07
CA VAL A 22 7.55 36.54 1.05
C VAL A 22 6.21 37.17 0.66
N ASP A 23 5.39 36.47 -0.13
CA ASP A 23 4.12 36.98 -0.68
C ASP A 23 2.88 36.36 -0.01
N SER A 24 3.04 35.44 0.95
CA SER A 24 1.93 34.77 1.61
C SER A 24 1.31 35.63 2.72
N HIS A 25 0.03 35.98 2.60
CA HIS A 25 -0.69 36.69 3.64
C HIS A 25 -1.28 35.71 4.67
N PRO A 26 -1.39 36.06 5.98
CA PRO A 26 -1.98 35.17 6.98
C PRO A 26 -3.41 34.69 6.65
N SER A 27 -4.19 35.50 5.93
CA SER A 27 -5.53 35.13 5.45
C SER A 27 -5.52 33.99 4.42
N ASP A 28 -4.38 33.72 3.79
CA ASP A 28 -4.25 32.66 2.80
C ASP A 28 -4.14 31.29 3.47
N VAL A 29 -3.84 31.23 4.77
CA VAL A 29 -3.66 29.98 5.53
C VAL A 29 -4.92 29.69 6.36
N ARG A 30 -5.56 28.54 6.12
CA ARG A 30 -6.75 28.13 6.88
C ARG A 30 -6.38 27.84 8.34
N PRO A 31 -7.17 28.34 9.31
CA PRO A 31 -7.00 27.97 10.71
C PRO A 31 -7.19 26.47 10.95
N LEU A 32 -6.59 25.96 12.03
CA LEU A 32 -6.61 24.53 12.37
C LEU A 32 -8.02 23.90 12.37
N GLN A 33 -9.00 24.57 12.98
CA GLN A 33 -10.38 24.06 13.00
C GLN A 33 -10.96 23.89 11.60
N VAL A 34 -10.75 24.89 10.72
CA VAL A 34 -11.24 24.85 9.34
C VAL A 34 -10.56 23.73 8.56
N LEU A 35 -9.29 23.43 8.82
CA LEU A 35 -8.57 22.33 8.19
C LEU A 35 -9.15 20.96 8.58
N GLU A 36 -9.49 20.76 9.86
CA GLU A 36 -10.14 19.53 10.33
C GLU A 36 -11.54 19.33 9.74
N ASP A 37 -12.35 20.38 9.76
CA ASP A 37 -13.70 20.35 9.18
C ASP A 37 -13.63 20.07 7.67
N THR A 38 -12.64 20.67 7.00
CA THR A 38 -12.39 20.42 5.56
C THR A 38 -11.97 18.98 5.32
N LEU A 39 -11.05 18.42 6.11
CA LEU A 39 -10.60 17.04 5.95
C LEU A 39 -11.76 16.07 6.18
N SER A 40 -12.53 16.27 7.24
CA SER A 40 -13.69 15.44 7.57
C SER A 40 -14.73 15.46 6.45
N TYR A 41 -15.01 16.64 5.89
CA TYR A 41 -15.89 16.77 4.73
C TYR A 41 -15.36 16.02 3.50
N LEU A 42 -14.06 16.12 3.20
CA LEU A 42 -13.45 15.44 2.06
C LEU A 42 -13.50 13.92 2.19
N LEU A 43 -13.28 13.38 3.38
CA LEU A 43 -13.31 11.94 3.62
C LEU A 43 -14.74 11.39 3.52
N ASN A 44 -15.73 12.09 4.09
CA ASN A 44 -17.14 11.73 3.96
C ASN A 44 -17.66 11.78 2.50
N LEU A 45 -17.01 12.57 1.63
CA LEU A 45 -17.34 12.62 0.22
C LEU A 45 -17.01 11.31 -0.52
N LEU A 46 -16.06 10.52 -0.01
CA LEU A 46 -15.72 9.21 -0.60
C LEU A 46 -16.87 8.21 -0.50
N ASP A 47 -17.67 8.30 0.57
CA ASP A 47 -18.71 7.32 0.88
C ASP A 47 -20.10 7.73 0.36
N SER A 48 -20.27 9.02 0.03
CA SER A 48 -21.58 9.63 -0.26
C SER A 48 -21.83 9.98 -1.73
N SER A 49 -20.86 9.74 -2.61
CA SER A 49 -20.84 10.32 -3.95
C SER A 49 -21.30 9.37 -5.06
N GLU A 50 -22.14 9.88 -5.98
CA GLU A 50 -22.53 9.22 -7.24
C GLU A 50 -21.43 9.26 -8.33
N HIS A 51 -20.29 9.89 -8.07
CA HIS A 51 -19.20 10.05 -9.05
C HIS A 51 -18.24 8.86 -9.11
N PRO A 52 -17.57 8.66 -10.28
CA PRO A 52 -16.50 7.68 -10.40
C PRO A 52 -15.38 7.93 -9.37
N PHE A 53 -14.84 6.84 -8.82
CA PHE A 53 -13.86 6.90 -7.74
C PHE A 53 -12.59 7.66 -8.15
N GLU A 54 -12.15 7.56 -9.40
CA GLU A 54 -10.95 8.23 -9.93
C GLU A 54 -11.09 9.75 -9.86
N VAL A 55 -12.28 10.27 -10.20
CA VAL A 55 -12.56 11.72 -10.16
C VAL A 55 -12.55 12.23 -8.72
N LEU A 56 -13.14 11.48 -7.79
CA LEU A 56 -13.13 11.81 -6.37
C LEU A 56 -11.73 11.74 -5.78
N HIS A 57 -10.98 10.69 -6.13
CA HIS A 57 -9.60 10.52 -5.73
C HIS A 57 -8.79 11.73 -6.13
N ASP A 58 -8.83 12.16 -7.39
CA ASP A 58 -8.03 13.29 -7.88
C ASP A 58 -8.37 14.60 -7.17
N PHE A 59 -9.66 14.82 -6.90
CA PHE A 59 -10.12 15.98 -6.13
C PHE A 59 -9.59 15.97 -4.70
N ILE A 60 -9.79 14.88 -3.96
CA ILE A 60 -9.38 14.75 -2.55
C ILE A 60 -7.87 14.71 -2.44
N PHE A 61 -7.18 14.05 -3.37
CA PHE A 61 -5.73 14.04 -3.48
C PHE A 61 -5.16 15.46 -3.59
N ASP A 62 -5.74 16.32 -4.42
CA ASP A 62 -5.31 17.72 -4.51
C ASP A 62 -5.60 18.49 -3.21
N ARG A 63 -6.79 18.32 -2.63
CA ARG A 63 -7.20 19.06 -1.42
C ARG A 63 -6.44 18.65 -0.17
N THR A 64 -6.16 17.36 0.02
CA THR A 64 -5.33 16.87 1.13
C THR A 64 -3.90 17.41 1.04
N ARG A 65 -3.32 17.56 -0.17
CA ARG A 65 -2.03 18.25 -0.35
C ARG A 65 -2.08 19.71 0.07
N SER A 66 -3.18 20.42 -0.27
CA SER A 66 -3.41 21.79 0.17
C SER A 66 -3.53 21.90 1.70
N ILE A 67 -4.22 20.96 2.35
CA ILE A 67 -4.33 20.90 3.82
C ILE A 67 -2.95 20.72 4.44
N ARG A 68 -2.15 19.73 3.98
CA ARG A 68 -0.79 19.51 4.52
C ARG A 68 0.13 20.72 4.31
N GLN A 69 -0.02 21.41 3.20
CA GLN A 69 0.71 22.65 2.93
C GLN A 69 0.37 23.72 3.98
N ASP A 70 -0.91 23.92 4.31
CA ASP A 70 -1.33 24.85 5.35
C ASP A 70 -0.86 24.44 6.74
N LEU A 71 -0.88 23.13 7.05
CA LEU A 71 -0.35 22.59 8.31
C LEU A 71 1.16 22.82 8.44
N GLY A 72 1.91 22.58 7.36
CA GLY A 72 3.35 22.82 7.31
C GLY A 72 3.71 24.29 7.48
N MET A 73 2.90 25.22 6.95
CA MET A 73 3.11 26.66 7.16
C MET A 73 2.86 27.08 8.62
N GLN A 74 1.90 26.45 9.30
CA GLN A 74 1.55 26.78 10.68
C GLN A 74 2.53 26.21 11.71
N ASN A 75 3.30 25.16 11.38
CA ASN A 75 4.26 24.49 12.27
C ASN A 75 3.67 24.10 13.65
N ILE A 76 2.39 23.73 13.68
CA ILE A 76 1.71 23.30 14.91
C ILE A 76 1.98 21.82 15.15
N VAL A 77 2.43 21.48 16.36
CA VAL A 77 2.61 20.10 16.83
C VAL A 77 1.59 19.84 17.94
N ASN A 78 0.58 19.04 17.65
CA ASN A 78 -0.39 18.54 18.63
C ASN A 78 -1.11 17.30 18.11
N ASP A 79 -1.89 16.66 18.98
CA ASP A 79 -2.63 15.43 18.67
C ASP A 79 -3.66 15.61 17.55
N ARG A 80 -4.23 16.81 17.42
CA ARG A 80 -5.17 17.20 16.35
C ARG A 80 -4.51 17.14 14.96
N VAL A 81 -3.33 17.74 14.83
CA VAL A 81 -2.53 17.69 13.59
C VAL A 81 -2.09 16.27 13.28
N ILE A 82 -1.63 15.52 14.29
CA ILE A 82 -1.27 14.11 14.14
C ILE A 82 -2.45 13.31 13.58
N TYR A 83 -3.63 13.44 14.18
CA TYR A 83 -4.85 12.75 13.73
C TYR A 83 -5.19 13.06 12.28
N MET A 84 -5.10 14.31 11.83
CA MET A 84 -5.31 14.64 10.42
C MET A 84 -4.32 13.94 9.49
N TYR A 85 -3.04 13.86 9.86
CA TYR A 85 -2.05 13.09 9.09
C TYR A 85 -2.35 11.60 9.08
N GLU A 86 -2.82 11.03 10.19
CA GLU A 86 -3.26 9.64 10.28
C GLU A 86 -4.36 9.35 9.25
N GLU A 87 -5.40 10.19 9.21
CA GLU A 87 -6.51 10.06 8.26
C GLU A 87 -6.06 10.23 6.79
N MET A 88 -5.18 11.19 6.51
CA MET A 88 -4.62 11.36 5.16
C MET A 88 -3.77 10.15 4.72
N VAL A 89 -3.03 9.51 5.64
CA VAL A 89 -2.31 8.26 5.36
C VAL A 89 -3.29 7.12 5.06
N LYS A 90 -4.34 6.94 5.86
CA LYS A 90 -5.38 5.93 5.61
C LYS A 90 -6.05 6.14 4.25
N PHE A 91 -6.37 7.39 3.90
CA PHE A 91 -6.90 7.76 2.60
C PHE A 91 -5.95 7.33 1.47
N HIS A 92 -4.67 7.67 1.54
CA HIS A 92 -3.71 7.34 0.49
C HIS A 92 -3.51 5.82 0.33
N ILE A 93 -3.48 5.05 1.43
CA ILE A 93 -3.38 3.58 1.37
C ILE A 93 -4.63 2.97 0.72
N THR A 94 -5.81 3.35 1.22
CA THR A 94 -7.09 2.79 0.76
C THR A 94 -7.36 3.17 -0.69
N SER A 95 -7.05 4.41 -1.07
CA SER A 95 -7.20 4.85 -2.45
C SER A 95 -6.24 4.16 -3.40
N HIS A 96 -5.00 3.88 -2.99
CA HIS A 96 -4.09 3.10 -3.82
C HIS A 96 -4.65 1.70 -4.14
N HIS A 97 -5.24 1.05 -3.14
CA HIS A 97 -5.90 -0.23 -3.29
C HIS A 97 -7.16 -0.15 -4.17
N LYS A 98 -8.00 0.88 -4.02
CA LYS A 98 -9.19 1.05 -4.87
C LYS A 98 -8.83 1.37 -6.32
N LEU A 99 -7.82 2.22 -6.56
CA LEU A 99 -7.33 2.55 -7.90
C LEU A 99 -6.81 1.31 -8.65
N SER A 100 -6.14 0.39 -7.94
CA SER A 100 -5.58 -0.82 -8.59
C SER A 100 -6.68 -1.77 -9.07
N ARG A 101 -7.89 -1.69 -8.47
CA ARG A 101 -9.04 -2.53 -8.81
C ARG A 101 -9.93 -1.94 -9.91
N CYS A 102 -9.96 -0.61 -10.05
CA CYS A 102 -10.76 0.07 -11.07
C CYS A 102 -10.02 0.17 -12.42
N SER A 103 -8.70 -0.05 -12.41
CA SER A 103 -7.83 0.13 -13.58
C SER A 103 -7.95 -1.00 -14.60
N SER A 104 -8.79 -0.82 -15.62
CA SER A 104 -8.72 -1.55 -16.89
C SER A 104 -7.82 -0.87 -17.94
N ASN A 105 -7.34 0.35 -17.66
CA ASN A 105 -6.61 1.21 -18.61
C ASN A 105 -5.15 1.47 -18.20
N SER A 106 -4.27 1.54 -19.20
CA SER A 106 -2.83 1.76 -19.10
C SER A 106 -2.40 3.16 -18.59
N ASP A 107 -3.31 4.13 -18.58
CA ASP A 107 -3.00 5.56 -18.37
C ASP A 107 -2.94 5.99 -16.88
N ILE A 108 -3.20 5.07 -15.95
CA ILE A 108 -3.33 5.35 -14.49
C ILE A 108 -1.96 5.22 -13.77
N SER A 109 -0.90 4.83 -14.49
CA SER A 109 0.46 4.70 -13.93
C SER A 109 0.99 5.97 -13.23
N PRO A 110 0.82 7.19 -13.78
CA PRO A 110 1.22 8.42 -13.11
C PRO A 110 0.44 8.68 -11.82
N LEU A 111 -0.86 8.35 -11.81
CA LEU A 111 -1.73 8.58 -10.66
C LEU A 111 -1.34 7.69 -9.48
N HIS A 112 -1.11 6.40 -9.73
CA HIS A 112 -0.60 5.48 -8.71
C HIS A 112 0.75 5.94 -8.14
N HIS A 113 1.67 6.37 -9.01
CA HIS A 113 2.99 6.82 -8.58
C HIS A 113 2.89 8.07 -7.71
N LEU A 114 2.12 9.07 -8.13
CA LEU A 114 1.90 10.30 -7.37
C LEU A 114 1.23 10.02 -6.03
N ASN A 115 0.25 9.11 -5.98
CA ASN A 115 -0.39 8.70 -4.74
C ASN A 115 0.62 8.10 -3.75
N MET A 116 1.48 7.19 -4.20
CA MET A 116 2.53 6.60 -3.37
C MET A 116 3.59 7.62 -2.91
N GLU A 117 3.91 8.60 -3.74
CA GLU A 117 4.80 9.70 -3.37
C GLU A 117 4.17 10.55 -2.25
N GLN A 118 2.88 10.89 -2.35
CA GLN A 118 2.20 11.66 -1.31
C GLN A 118 2.00 10.86 -0.03
N LEU A 119 1.72 9.56 -0.12
CA LEU A 119 1.71 8.65 1.03
C LEU A 119 3.04 8.67 1.77
N SER A 120 4.15 8.53 1.03
CA SER A 120 5.50 8.57 1.60
C SER A 120 5.77 9.89 2.32
N LYS A 121 5.37 11.02 1.72
CA LYS A 121 5.50 12.35 2.32
C LYS A 121 4.65 12.50 3.59
N CYS A 122 3.41 12.02 3.58
CA CYS A 122 2.56 12.04 4.78
C CYS A 122 3.15 11.21 5.93
N LEU A 123 3.65 10.01 5.62
CA LEU A 123 4.28 9.14 6.61
C LEU A 123 5.58 9.72 7.18
N LEU A 124 6.33 10.48 6.38
CA LEU A 124 7.51 11.20 6.87
C LEU A 124 7.10 12.35 7.80
N SER A 125 6.11 13.17 7.40
CA SER A 125 5.63 14.27 8.24
C SER A 125 5.05 13.78 9.57
N ILE A 126 4.25 12.70 9.56
CA ILE A 126 3.73 12.15 10.82
C ILE A 126 4.85 11.56 11.69
N TYR A 127 5.93 11.04 11.10
CA TYR A 127 7.10 10.63 11.88
C TYR A 127 7.70 11.81 12.63
N GLU A 128 7.98 12.91 11.93
CA GLU A 128 8.53 14.12 12.53
C GLU A 128 7.62 14.66 13.63
N LEU A 129 6.29 14.68 13.40
CA LEU A 129 5.30 15.08 14.39
C LEU A 129 5.30 14.18 15.63
N TYR A 130 5.34 12.85 15.47
CA TYR A 130 5.42 11.94 16.62
C TYR A 130 6.70 12.14 17.44
N ASN A 131 7.83 12.45 16.78
CA ASN A 131 9.07 12.73 17.50
C ASN A 131 8.97 14.05 18.28
N ALA A 132 8.45 15.11 17.65
CA ALA A 132 8.28 16.41 18.29
C ALA A 132 7.24 16.38 19.44
N ASN A 133 6.12 15.66 19.26
CA ASN A 133 5.08 15.53 20.29
C ASN A 133 5.58 14.72 21.50
N ARG A 134 6.52 13.79 21.30
CA ARG A 134 7.14 13.02 22.39
C ARG A 134 7.97 13.89 23.34
N GLU A 135 8.54 14.98 22.85
CA GLU A 135 9.29 15.92 23.70
C GLU A 135 8.38 16.70 24.65
N SER A 136 7.09 16.78 24.34
CA SER A 136 6.10 17.60 25.05
C SER A 136 4.97 16.81 25.73
N GLY A 137 4.84 15.49 25.48
CA GLY A 137 3.70 14.71 25.97
C GLY A 137 3.85 13.19 25.92
N PRO A 138 2.79 12.45 26.30
CA PRO A 138 2.78 11.00 26.28
C PRO A 138 2.85 10.42 24.86
N CYS A 139 3.15 9.13 24.75
CA CYS A 139 3.18 8.45 23.44
C CYS A 139 1.79 8.40 22.82
N ASN A 140 1.72 8.65 21.51
CA ASN A 140 0.48 8.52 20.75
C ASN A 140 0.07 7.04 20.63
N VAL A 141 -1.22 6.75 20.85
CA VAL A 141 -1.75 5.37 20.84
C VAL A 141 -1.51 4.67 19.51
N ASN A 142 -1.67 5.41 18.40
CA ASN A 142 -1.56 4.86 17.05
C ASN A 142 -0.13 4.91 16.48
N GLU A 143 0.84 5.47 17.20
CA GLU A 143 2.19 5.71 16.67
C GLU A 143 2.81 4.43 16.11
N ALA A 144 2.69 3.32 16.86
CA ALA A 144 3.24 2.04 16.44
C ALA A 144 2.62 1.52 15.14
N TYR A 145 1.33 1.79 14.93
CA TYR A 145 0.60 1.39 13.74
C TYR A 145 1.13 2.12 12.50
N PHE A 146 1.21 3.45 12.54
CA PHE A 146 1.71 4.25 11.41
C PHE A 146 3.22 4.09 11.17
N ARG A 147 4.01 3.86 12.22
CA ARG A 147 5.41 3.45 12.08
C ARG A 147 5.56 2.13 11.34
N SER A 148 4.64 1.19 11.57
CA SER A 148 4.65 -0.10 10.86
C SER A 148 4.42 0.12 9.36
N PHE A 149 3.54 1.05 8.98
CA PHE A 149 3.29 1.39 7.57
C PHE A 149 4.53 1.98 6.90
N TYR A 150 5.21 2.90 7.58
CA TYR A 150 6.47 3.45 7.09
C TYR A 150 7.48 2.33 6.82
N LEU A 151 7.65 1.41 7.77
CA LEU A 151 8.55 0.27 7.58
C LEU A 151 8.15 -0.58 6.36
N LEU A 152 6.87 -0.94 6.22
CA LEU A 152 6.37 -1.76 5.12
C LEU A 152 6.54 -1.07 3.76
N LEU A 153 6.27 0.23 3.68
CA LEU A 153 6.39 1.02 2.47
C LEU A 153 7.85 1.07 1.95
N GLN A 154 8.81 1.18 2.87
CA GLN A 154 10.24 1.16 2.54
C GLN A 154 10.73 -0.21 2.05
N LEU A 155 9.96 -1.29 2.24
CA LEU A 155 10.31 -2.62 1.70
C LEU A 155 9.99 -2.73 0.20
N GLY A 156 8.96 -2.03 -0.27
CA GLY A 156 8.50 -2.10 -1.66
C GLY A 156 9.19 -1.10 -2.60
N SER A 157 9.79 -0.05 -2.05
CA SER A 157 10.52 0.96 -2.82
C SER A 157 12.00 0.58 -2.92
N ASN A 158 12.51 0.35 -4.13
CA ASN A 158 13.96 0.26 -4.40
C ASN A 158 14.68 1.61 -4.16
N SER A 159 13.95 2.66 -3.81
CA SER A 159 14.45 3.98 -3.44
C SER A 159 14.38 4.12 -1.92
N HIS A 160 15.53 3.97 -1.26
CA HIS A 160 15.72 4.44 0.11
C HIS A 160 15.67 5.97 0.10
N SER A 161 14.49 6.55 0.27
CA SER A 161 14.30 8.01 0.22
C SER A 161 14.99 8.76 1.35
N THR A 162 15.43 8.07 2.42
CA THR A 162 15.98 8.71 3.62
C THR A 162 17.50 8.68 3.76
N GLY A 163 18.27 8.06 2.85
CA GLY A 163 19.75 7.98 2.95
C GLY A 163 20.29 7.19 4.16
N GLU A 164 19.51 7.04 5.22
CA GLU A 164 19.76 6.22 6.40
C GLU A 164 19.30 4.77 6.18
N SER A 165 20.12 3.82 6.63
CA SER A 165 19.77 2.39 6.64
C SER A 165 18.57 2.11 7.55
N LEU A 166 17.63 1.28 7.10
CA LEU A 166 16.49 0.81 7.91
C LEU A 166 16.90 0.21 9.26
N SER A 167 18.10 -0.39 9.34
CA SER A 167 18.63 -0.92 10.60
C SER A 167 18.92 0.17 11.63
N LEU A 168 19.45 1.32 11.19
CA LEU A 168 19.73 2.45 12.06
C LEU A 168 18.42 3.11 12.51
N TRP A 169 17.48 3.28 11.57
CA TRP A 169 16.15 3.81 11.88
C TRP A 169 15.43 2.96 12.94
N LEU A 170 15.39 1.63 12.77
CA LEU A 170 14.77 0.71 13.74
C LEU A 170 15.42 0.80 15.13
N ARG A 171 16.73 1.07 15.21
CA ARG A 171 17.46 1.18 16.48
C ARG A 171 17.08 2.44 17.27
N ARG A 172 16.66 3.51 16.59
CA ARG A 172 16.24 4.77 17.24
C ARG A 172 14.84 4.71 17.83
N LEU A 173 14.04 3.71 17.45
CA LEU A 173 12.66 3.61 17.92
C LEU A 173 12.59 3.17 19.40
N PRO A 174 11.67 3.75 20.19
CA PRO A 174 11.38 3.30 21.54
C PRO A 174 11.01 1.82 21.62
N THR A 175 11.41 1.17 22.71
CA THR A 175 11.14 -0.26 22.93
C THR A 175 9.65 -0.63 22.97
N PRO A 176 8.72 0.20 23.50
CA PRO A 176 7.29 -0.09 23.44
C PRO A 176 6.77 -0.17 22.00
N ILE A 177 7.25 0.71 21.13
CA ILE A 177 6.88 0.73 19.71
C ILE A 177 7.39 -0.52 19.01
N ILE A 178 8.65 -0.91 19.24
CA ILE A 178 9.25 -2.09 18.61
C ILE A 178 8.50 -3.37 19.02
N LYS A 179 8.05 -3.44 20.27
CA LYS A 179 7.35 -4.60 20.86
C LYS A 179 5.85 -4.65 20.55
N SER A 180 5.27 -3.57 20.04
CA SER A 180 3.86 -3.55 19.60
C SER A 180 3.53 -4.67 18.62
N LYS A 181 2.25 -5.03 18.52
CA LYS A 181 1.77 -6.07 17.61
C LYS A 181 2.06 -5.67 16.15
N GLU A 182 1.78 -4.41 15.83
CA GLU A 182 1.84 -3.81 14.51
C GLU A 182 3.28 -3.80 13.99
N MET A 183 4.23 -3.36 14.83
CA MET A 183 5.65 -3.35 14.47
C MET A 183 6.25 -4.77 14.47
N SER A 184 5.80 -5.65 15.35
CA SER A 184 6.25 -7.05 15.36
C SER A 184 5.84 -7.77 14.08
N PHE A 185 4.62 -7.52 13.59
CA PHE A 185 4.16 -7.95 12.26
C PHE A 185 5.09 -7.42 11.15
N ALA A 186 5.27 -6.10 11.06
CA ALA A 186 6.06 -5.50 9.97
C ALA A 186 7.53 -5.98 9.96
N ARG A 187 8.14 -6.13 11.15
CA ARG A 187 9.49 -6.70 11.28
C ARG A 187 9.55 -8.18 10.87
N ARG A 188 8.49 -8.97 11.14
CA ARG A 188 8.43 -10.37 10.71
C ARG A 188 8.33 -10.47 9.20
N ILE A 189 7.50 -9.63 8.58
CA ILE A 189 7.40 -9.49 7.12
C ILE A 189 8.75 -9.12 6.50
N LEU A 190 9.43 -8.09 7.02
CA LEU A 190 10.78 -7.72 6.57
C LEU A 190 11.75 -8.91 6.61
N ARG A 191 11.77 -9.69 7.71
CA ARG A 191 12.62 -10.88 7.82
C ARG A 191 12.27 -11.94 6.77
N LEU A 192 10.98 -12.16 6.53
CA LEU A 192 10.50 -13.13 5.52
C LEU A 192 10.91 -12.69 4.11
N LEU A 193 10.68 -11.44 3.75
CA LEU A 193 11.07 -10.90 2.44
C LEU A 193 12.60 -10.92 2.22
N LEU A 194 13.39 -10.53 3.22
CA LEU A 194 14.85 -10.61 3.15
C LEU A 194 15.35 -12.05 2.99
N SER A 195 14.68 -13.03 3.61
CA SER A 195 15.03 -14.45 3.45
C SER A 195 14.76 -14.96 2.03
N LEU A 196 13.76 -14.41 1.33
CA LEU A 196 13.46 -14.73 -0.06
C LEU A 196 14.49 -14.10 -1.02
N GLY A 197 14.95 -12.87 -0.74
CA GLY A 197 15.90 -12.17 -1.60
C GLY A 197 17.35 -12.64 -1.50
N ARG A 198 17.75 -13.25 -0.38
CA ARG A 198 19.15 -13.69 -0.15
C ARG A 198 19.42 -15.12 -0.59
N PHE A 199 18.40 -15.91 -0.89
CA PHE A 199 18.57 -17.30 -1.23
C PHE A 199 17.55 -17.75 -2.28
N PHE A 200 18.06 -18.15 -3.46
CA PHE A 200 17.44 -19.12 -4.36
C PHE A 200 17.28 -20.51 -3.69
N ARG A 201 16.90 -20.55 -2.40
CA ARG A 201 16.61 -21.76 -1.64
C ARG A 201 15.12 -21.73 -1.35
N ILE A 202 14.40 -22.70 -1.92
CA ILE A 202 13.02 -23.11 -1.62
C ILE A 202 12.34 -22.11 -0.67
N GLY A 203 11.88 -21.02 -1.27
CA GLY A 203 11.48 -19.83 -0.52
C GLY A 203 10.35 -20.17 0.44
N ASN A 204 10.36 -19.56 1.62
CA ASN A 204 9.23 -19.65 2.52
C ASN A 204 8.08 -18.72 2.09
N TYR A 205 7.78 -18.70 0.78
CA TYR A 205 6.68 -17.95 0.18
C TYR A 205 5.36 -18.36 0.82
N LYS A 206 5.19 -19.65 1.13
CA LYS A 206 4.02 -20.15 1.87
C LYS A 206 3.89 -19.48 3.23
N GLN A 207 4.97 -19.42 4.03
CA GLN A 207 4.94 -18.76 5.33
C GLN A 207 4.71 -17.25 5.21
N PHE A 208 5.29 -16.58 4.20
CA PHE A 208 5.01 -15.17 3.95
C PHE A 208 3.52 -14.96 3.68
N LEU A 209 2.95 -15.68 2.71
CA LEU A 209 1.56 -15.52 2.30
C LEU A 209 0.60 -15.91 3.43
N SER A 210 0.84 -17.04 4.12
CA SER A 210 -0.01 -17.49 5.22
C SER A 210 0.07 -16.58 6.45
N PHE A 211 1.26 -16.04 6.77
CA PHE A 211 1.42 -15.11 7.88
C PHE A 211 0.75 -13.76 7.57
N THR A 212 0.91 -13.24 6.35
CA THR A 212 0.20 -12.04 5.92
C THR A 212 -1.31 -12.25 5.97
N ALA A 213 -1.83 -13.38 5.47
CA ALA A 213 -3.26 -13.67 5.49
C ALA A 213 -3.84 -13.80 6.91
N ALA A 214 -3.05 -14.29 7.86
CA ALA A 214 -3.51 -14.51 9.23
C ALA A 214 -3.46 -13.25 10.11
N GLU A 215 -2.43 -12.40 9.96
CA GLU A 215 -2.10 -11.37 10.95
C GLU A 215 -2.17 -9.93 10.43
N ALA A 216 -2.23 -9.72 9.12
CA ALA A 216 -2.24 -8.37 8.57
C ALA A 216 -3.54 -7.64 8.91
N SER A 217 -3.45 -6.38 9.32
CA SER A 217 -4.61 -5.47 9.23
C SER A 217 -4.88 -5.08 7.79
N PHE A 218 -6.08 -4.58 7.49
CA PHE A 218 -6.48 -4.22 6.13
C PHE A 218 -5.50 -3.25 5.44
N LEU A 219 -5.08 -2.20 6.14
CA LEU A 219 -4.13 -1.22 5.60
C LEU A 219 -2.72 -1.79 5.41
N GLN A 220 -2.26 -2.68 6.29
CA GLN A 220 -0.98 -3.38 6.11
C GLN A 220 -1.04 -4.34 4.91
N TYR A 221 -2.16 -5.01 4.71
CA TYR A 221 -2.40 -5.85 3.54
C TYR A 221 -2.34 -5.03 2.25
N CYS A 222 -3.03 -3.88 2.19
CA CYS A 222 -3.01 -2.97 1.04
C CYS A 222 -1.58 -2.52 0.69
N LEU A 223 -0.75 -2.21 1.70
CA LEU A 223 0.66 -1.87 1.50
C LEU A 223 1.51 -3.03 0.98
N LEU A 224 1.13 -4.27 1.31
CA LEU A 224 1.86 -5.49 0.96
C LEU A 224 1.46 -6.10 -0.38
N GLU A 225 0.38 -5.65 -1.02
CA GLU A 225 -0.08 -6.20 -2.30
C GLU A 225 1.01 -6.26 -3.38
N PRO A 226 1.84 -5.22 -3.59
CA PRO A 226 2.92 -5.29 -4.59
C PRO A 226 3.95 -6.37 -4.23
N SER A 227 4.29 -6.51 -2.94
CA SER A 227 5.21 -7.54 -2.47
C SER A 227 4.61 -8.94 -2.58
N ILE A 228 3.31 -9.12 -2.31
CA ILE A 228 2.60 -10.39 -2.48
C ILE A 228 2.69 -10.86 -3.93
N TYR A 229 2.46 -9.94 -4.88
CA TYR A 229 2.58 -10.25 -6.30
C TYR A 229 4.00 -10.67 -6.70
N GLU A 230 5.02 -9.91 -6.28
CA GLU A 230 6.42 -10.28 -6.54
C GLU A 230 6.79 -11.64 -5.92
N VAL A 231 6.33 -11.93 -4.70
CA VAL A 231 6.55 -13.22 -4.05
C VAL A 231 5.87 -14.36 -4.83
N ARG A 232 4.68 -14.14 -5.37
CA ARG A 232 3.99 -15.12 -6.24
C ARG A 232 4.77 -15.37 -7.54
N ILE A 233 5.30 -14.33 -8.18
CA ILE A 233 6.17 -14.46 -9.37
C ILE A 233 7.40 -15.29 -9.04
N LEU A 234 8.07 -14.96 -7.92
CA LEU A 234 9.27 -15.67 -7.48
C LEU A 234 8.97 -17.14 -7.18
N ALA A 235 7.83 -17.45 -6.54
CA ALA A 235 7.42 -18.81 -6.23
C ALA A 235 7.21 -19.63 -7.51
N VAL A 236 6.44 -19.11 -8.48
CA VAL A 236 6.21 -19.78 -9.77
C VAL A 236 7.51 -19.96 -10.54
N SER A 237 8.38 -18.94 -10.57
CA SER A 237 9.69 -19.03 -11.19
C SER A 237 10.55 -20.13 -10.56
N CYS A 238 10.58 -20.21 -9.23
CA CYS A 238 11.30 -21.25 -8.50
C CYS A 238 10.76 -22.65 -8.82
N ILE A 239 9.44 -22.82 -8.88
CA ILE A 239 8.80 -24.11 -9.15
C ILE A 239 9.07 -24.55 -10.59
N ASN A 240 8.92 -23.65 -11.56
CA ASN A 240 9.25 -23.93 -12.95
C ASN A 240 10.73 -24.34 -13.11
N ASN A 241 11.65 -23.62 -12.47
CA ASN A 241 13.07 -23.89 -12.60
C ASN A 241 13.56 -25.08 -11.74
N GLY A 242 12.92 -25.36 -10.61
CA GLY A 242 13.33 -26.40 -9.67
C GLY A 242 12.65 -27.75 -9.89
N GLY A 243 11.50 -27.77 -10.55
CA GLY A 243 10.71 -28.97 -10.76
C GLY A 243 11.37 -30.01 -11.68
N TYR A 244 10.99 -31.27 -11.47
CA TYR A 244 11.44 -32.39 -12.30
C TYR A 244 10.53 -32.54 -13.52
N LYS A 245 11.12 -32.65 -14.73
CA LYS A 245 10.36 -32.64 -15.99
C LYS A 245 9.29 -33.72 -16.09
N LEU A 246 9.55 -34.91 -15.53
CA LEU A 246 8.62 -36.04 -15.57
C LEU A 246 7.49 -35.94 -14.54
N PHE A 247 7.54 -34.95 -13.65
CA PHE A 247 6.55 -34.75 -12.60
C PHE A 247 6.04 -33.31 -12.65
N PRO A 248 5.07 -33.02 -13.54
CA PRO A 248 4.48 -31.69 -13.63
C PRO A 248 3.79 -31.34 -12.30
N TYR A 249 3.81 -30.06 -11.94
CA TYR A 249 3.36 -29.62 -10.62
C TYR A 249 1.82 -29.48 -10.60
N PRO A 250 1.08 -30.15 -9.70
CA PRO A 250 -0.37 -30.04 -9.65
C PRO A 250 -0.83 -28.60 -9.41
N LEU A 251 -1.76 -28.10 -10.24
CA LEU A 251 -2.23 -26.72 -10.15
C LEU A 251 -2.98 -26.48 -8.83
N GLN A 252 -3.70 -27.49 -8.32
CA GLN A 252 -4.38 -27.43 -7.03
C GLN A 252 -3.40 -27.21 -5.86
N ASP A 253 -2.24 -27.84 -5.90
CA ASP A 253 -1.20 -27.64 -4.88
C ASP A 253 -0.57 -26.25 -5.02
N LEU A 254 -0.44 -25.74 -6.25
CA LEU A 254 0.06 -24.40 -6.52
C LEU A 254 -0.91 -23.33 -6.01
N SER A 255 -2.22 -23.56 -6.20
CA SER A 255 -3.30 -22.74 -5.62
C SER A 255 -3.21 -22.65 -4.10
N LYS A 256 -3.06 -23.80 -3.41
CA LYS A 256 -2.87 -23.82 -1.94
C LYS A 256 -1.58 -23.13 -1.52
N LEU A 257 -0.52 -23.22 -2.33
CA LEU A 257 0.78 -22.64 -2.02
C LEU A 257 0.81 -21.12 -2.16
N LEU A 258 0.15 -20.60 -3.20
CA LEU A 258 0.09 -19.16 -3.52
C LEU A 258 -1.09 -18.44 -2.87
N LEU A 259 -1.98 -19.19 -2.19
CA LEU A 259 -3.23 -18.71 -1.61
C LEU A 259 -4.04 -17.92 -2.65
N MET A 260 -4.33 -18.58 -3.77
CA MET A 260 -5.08 -18.05 -4.92
C MET A 260 -6.11 -19.08 -5.38
N GLN A 261 -7.21 -18.62 -5.99
CA GLN A 261 -8.14 -19.54 -6.65
C GLN A 261 -7.44 -20.26 -7.80
N GLU A 262 -7.86 -21.48 -8.13
CA GLU A 262 -7.20 -22.27 -9.18
C GLU A 262 -7.26 -21.58 -10.55
N SER A 263 -8.39 -20.94 -10.88
CA SER A 263 -8.57 -20.12 -12.09
C SER A 263 -7.62 -18.91 -12.14
N ASP A 264 -7.35 -18.32 -10.98
CA ASP A 264 -6.46 -17.17 -10.83
C ASP A 264 -5.00 -17.60 -11.02
N VAL A 265 -4.62 -18.77 -10.50
CA VAL A 265 -3.28 -19.33 -10.70
C VAL A 265 -3.05 -19.66 -12.17
N GLU A 266 -4.04 -20.23 -12.85
CA GLU A 266 -3.96 -20.50 -14.28
C GLU A 266 -3.72 -19.21 -15.09
N SER A 267 -4.54 -18.18 -14.86
CA SER A 267 -4.38 -16.85 -15.47
C SER A 267 -3.02 -16.23 -15.14
N PHE A 268 -2.56 -16.39 -13.91
CA PHE A 268 -1.27 -15.89 -13.44
C PHE A 268 -0.10 -16.60 -14.13
N CYS A 269 -0.16 -17.92 -14.28
CA CYS A 269 0.84 -18.69 -15.02
C CYS A 269 0.93 -18.25 -16.48
N TYR A 270 -0.21 -18.06 -17.16
CA TYR A 270 -0.23 -17.52 -18.53
C TYR A 270 0.38 -16.13 -18.61
N SER A 271 0.10 -15.25 -17.63
CA SER A 271 0.70 -13.92 -17.58
C SER A 271 2.24 -13.95 -17.41
N CYS A 272 2.76 -15.03 -16.82
CA CYS A 272 4.20 -15.31 -16.70
C CYS A 272 4.78 -16.03 -17.93
N GLY A 273 4.00 -16.24 -19.00
CA GLY A 273 4.41 -16.97 -20.19
C GLY A 273 4.50 -18.49 -20.01
N LEU A 274 3.86 -19.04 -18.97
CA LEU A 274 3.84 -20.49 -18.71
C LEU A 274 2.55 -21.11 -19.21
N GLU A 275 2.66 -22.28 -19.83
CA GLU A 275 1.55 -23.09 -20.28
C GLU A 275 1.11 -24.07 -19.17
N ILE A 276 -0.19 -24.40 -19.16
CA ILE A 276 -0.80 -25.37 -18.25
C ILE A 276 -1.31 -26.55 -19.08
N SER A 277 -1.00 -27.77 -18.64
CA SER A 277 -1.46 -29.02 -19.24
C SER A 277 -2.64 -29.57 -18.46
N THR A 278 -3.60 -30.19 -19.16
CA THR A 278 -4.75 -30.88 -18.54
C THR A 278 -4.70 -32.36 -18.88
N ASP A 279 -4.93 -33.24 -17.90
CA ASP A 279 -5.03 -34.69 -18.14
C ASP A 279 -6.43 -35.12 -18.61
N GLU A 280 -6.58 -36.40 -18.96
CA GLU A 280 -7.85 -37.00 -19.39
C GLU A 280 -8.94 -36.96 -18.30
N ALA A 281 -8.55 -36.83 -17.03
CA ALA A 281 -9.44 -36.70 -15.88
C ALA A 281 -9.82 -35.24 -15.58
N GLY A 282 -9.30 -34.27 -16.34
CA GLY A 282 -9.55 -32.84 -16.16
C GLY A 282 -8.67 -32.15 -15.11
N ASN A 283 -7.69 -32.84 -14.53
CA ASN A 283 -6.75 -32.23 -13.59
C ASN A 283 -5.74 -31.36 -14.33
N LYS A 284 -5.47 -30.18 -13.78
CA LYS A 284 -4.53 -29.22 -14.35
C LYS A 284 -3.17 -29.32 -13.69
N PHE A 285 -2.12 -29.20 -14.49
CA PHE A 285 -0.73 -29.25 -14.04
C PHE A 285 0.10 -28.19 -14.74
N LEU A 286 1.12 -27.70 -14.05
CA LEU A 286 2.17 -26.85 -14.59
C LEU A 286 3.37 -27.72 -15.02
N PRO A 287 3.63 -27.90 -16.33
CA PRO A 287 4.89 -28.46 -16.81
C PRO A 287 6.06 -27.63 -16.29
N THR A 288 7.11 -28.30 -15.84
CA THR A 288 8.30 -27.63 -15.27
C THR A 288 9.38 -27.49 -16.34
N LYS A 289 10.36 -26.60 -16.11
CA LYS A 289 11.47 -26.28 -17.02
C LYS A 289 11.05 -25.61 -18.34
N GLN A 290 9.95 -24.87 -18.34
CA GLN A 290 9.54 -24.04 -19.47
C GLN A 290 10.49 -22.84 -19.62
N THR A 291 11.08 -22.66 -20.79
CA THR A 291 12.00 -21.55 -21.09
C THR A 291 11.27 -20.24 -21.42
N SER A 292 9.96 -20.29 -21.62
CA SER A 292 9.07 -19.17 -21.92
C SER A 292 8.77 -18.27 -20.72
N PHE A 293 9.22 -18.63 -19.52
CA PHE A 293 9.00 -17.84 -18.32
C PHE A 293 9.49 -16.40 -18.52
N SER A 294 8.60 -15.46 -18.30
CA SER A 294 8.90 -14.03 -18.30
C SER A 294 8.16 -13.35 -17.16
N ARG A 295 8.73 -12.26 -16.64
CA ARG A 295 8.01 -11.43 -15.68
C ARG A 295 6.87 -10.72 -16.42
N PRO A 296 5.62 -10.77 -15.91
CA PRO A 296 4.49 -10.10 -16.56
C PRO A 296 4.78 -8.62 -16.79
N LYS A 297 4.60 -8.15 -18.03
CA LYS A 297 4.78 -6.74 -18.42
C LYS A 297 3.57 -5.88 -18.05
N VAL A 298 2.38 -6.49 -18.03
CA VAL A 298 1.13 -5.83 -17.64
C VAL A 298 1.07 -5.78 -16.12
N ARG A 299 0.80 -4.58 -15.60
CA ARG A 299 0.77 -4.33 -14.16
C ARG A 299 -0.50 -4.92 -13.55
N PHE A 300 -0.31 -5.86 -12.62
CA PHE A 300 -1.26 -6.40 -11.63
C PHE A 300 -2.69 -6.71 -12.11
N PRO A 301 -2.97 -7.87 -12.72
CA PRO A 301 -4.27 -8.47 -12.51
C PRO A 301 -4.44 -8.68 -10.98
N TYR A 302 -5.52 -8.16 -10.41
CA TYR A 302 -5.79 -8.32 -8.99
C TYR A 302 -6.14 -9.78 -8.70
N TYR A 303 -5.34 -10.42 -7.85
CA TYR A 303 -5.60 -11.75 -7.35
C TYR A 303 -5.78 -11.70 -5.84
N SER A 304 -7.01 -11.93 -5.39
CA SER A 304 -7.34 -11.94 -3.96
C SER A 304 -6.42 -12.92 -3.20
N LEU A 305 -6.07 -12.57 -1.96
CA LEU A 305 -5.34 -13.47 -1.09
C LEU A 305 -6.34 -14.33 -0.31
N LEU A 306 -6.40 -15.63 -0.60
CA LEU A 306 -7.33 -16.53 0.08
C LEU A 306 -7.09 -16.54 1.59
N GLY A 307 -8.18 -16.57 2.36
CA GLY A 307 -8.15 -16.46 3.82
C GLY A 307 -8.15 -15.04 4.38
N CYS A 308 -8.18 -14.01 3.51
CA CYS A 308 -8.29 -12.59 3.91
C CYS A 308 -9.72 -12.05 3.88
N GLU A 309 -10.75 -12.89 3.90
CA GLU A 309 -12.17 -12.48 3.77
C GLU A 309 -12.58 -11.46 4.84
N ARG A 310 -11.94 -11.52 6.03
CA ARG A 310 -12.10 -10.54 7.12
C ARG A 310 -11.67 -9.13 6.70
N LEU A 311 -10.61 -9.02 5.91
CA LEU A 311 -10.02 -7.75 5.49
C LEU A 311 -10.85 -7.05 4.41
N THR A 312 -11.60 -7.80 3.62
CA THR A 312 -12.50 -7.23 2.60
C THR A 312 -13.80 -6.68 3.16
N GLN A 313 -14.23 -7.11 4.35
CA GLN A 313 -15.40 -6.56 5.06
C GLN A 313 -15.08 -5.21 5.71
N ASP A 314 -13.86 -5.03 6.23
CA ASP A 314 -13.38 -3.76 6.79
C ASP A 314 -13.18 -2.65 5.74
N ALA A 315 -13.20 -2.99 4.45
CA ALA A 315 -13.08 -2.03 3.34
C ALA A 315 -14.44 -1.42 2.90
N GLN A 316 -15.54 -1.98 3.39
CA GLN A 316 -16.92 -1.62 3.04
C GLN A 316 -17.66 -0.87 4.16
N ASN A 317 -17.05 -0.75 5.34
CA ASN A 317 -17.51 0.04 6.49
C ASN A 317 -16.54 1.18 6.77
#